data_AF-A0A2S5WZP3-F1
#
_entry.id   AF-A0A2S5WZP3-F1
#
_cell.length_a   1.000
_cell.length_b   1.000
_cell.length_c   1.000
_cell.angle_alpha   90.00
_cell.angle_beta   90.00
_cell.angle_gamma   90.00
#
_symmetry.space_group_name_H-M   'P 1'
#
loop_
_entity.id
_entity.type
_entity.pdbx_description
1 polymer ?
#
loop_
_entity_poly.entity_id
_entity_poly.type
_entity_poly.pdbx_seq_one_letter_code
_entity_poly.pdbx_strand_id
1 'polypeptide(L)'
;MANTTPNTTSAHGTAQTSGSVVPTTSNGRGTTTIVDSVVARVAGIAAREARGVYDLGGGAARAIGAIRNALNANDQGQGISVEV
;
A
#
# COMPACT_ATOMS: atom_id res chain seq x y z
N MET A 1 2.04 43.43 7.54
CA MET A 1 3.21 42.83 8.19
C MET A 1 3.21 41.35 7.85
N ALA A 2 4.18 40.88 7.07
CA ALA A 2 4.31 39.48 6.71
C ALA A 2 4.91 38.71 7.89
N ASN A 3 4.32 37.59 8.27
CA ASN A 3 4.97 36.63 9.16
C ASN A 3 4.95 35.25 8.48
N THR A 4 6.04 34.98 7.77
CA THR A 4 6.36 33.70 7.14
C THR A 4 6.87 32.74 8.23
N THR A 5 6.06 31.77 8.62
CA THR A 5 6.51 30.72 9.54
C THR A 5 7.17 29.58 8.72
N PRO A 6 8.40 29.16 9.06
CA PRO A 6 9.11 28.12 8.32
C PRO A 6 8.55 26.73 8.65
N ASN A 7 8.29 25.93 7.62
CA ASN A 7 8.06 24.49 7.76
C ASN A 7 9.41 23.78 7.89
N THR A 8 9.78 23.36 9.09
CA THR A 8 10.95 22.51 9.34
C THR A 8 10.52 21.04 9.39
N THR A 9 10.82 20.32 8.31
CA THR A 9 10.84 18.86 8.27
C THR A 9 11.74 18.33 9.38
N SER A 10 11.20 17.49 10.27
CA SER A 10 12.00 16.60 11.11
C SER A 10 11.57 15.17 10.82
N ALA A 11 12.37 14.51 10.00
CA ALA A 11 12.41 13.06 9.94
C ALA A 11 12.94 12.55 11.28
N HIS A 12 12.17 11.69 11.95
CA HIS A 12 12.72 10.80 12.98
C HIS A 12 12.09 9.42 12.82
N GLY A 13 12.95 8.45 12.57
CA GLY A 13 12.59 7.07 12.34
C GLY A 13 12.32 6.29 13.62
N THR A 14 12.10 4.99 13.39
CA THR A 14 12.04 3.89 14.36
C THR A 14 10.93 3.95 15.40
N ALA A 15 9.81 3.28 15.11
CA ALA A 15 9.08 2.48 16.11
C ALA A 15 8.10 1.50 15.43
N GLN A 16 8.45 0.21 15.48
CA GLN A 16 7.62 -0.82 16.09
C GLN A 16 6.14 -0.88 15.65
N THR A 17 5.83 -1.70 14.64
CA THR A 17 4.46 -2.19 14.44
C THR A 17 4.34 -3.57 15.09
N SER A 18 4.13 -3.55 16.40
CA SER A 18 3.48 -4.65 17.10
C SER A 18 2.22 -5.02 16.32
N GLY A 19 2.12 -6.29 15.89
CA GLY A 19 0.98 -6.82 15.18
C GLY A 19 -0.29 -6.58 15.98
N SER A 20 -1.02 -5.52 15.61
CA SER A 20 -2.35 -5.25 16.13
C SER A 20 -3.32 -6.14 15.38
N VAL A 21 -3.62 -7.28 15.99
CA VAL A 21 -4.82 -8.07 15.71
C VAL A 21 -6.01 -7.12 15.60
N VAL A 22 -6.60 -7.02 14.41
CA VAL A 22 -7.85 -6.27 14.21
C VAL A 22 -8.94 -6.97 15.02
N PRO A 23 -9.60 -6.30 15.98
CA PRO A 23 -10.77 -6.86 16.61
C PRO A 23 -11.92 -6.76 15.61
N THR A 24 -12.41 -7.91 15.15
CA THR A 24 -13.71 -8.03 14.50
C THR A 24 -14.79 -7.79 15.54
N THR A 25 -15.10 -6.54 15.84
CA THR A 25 -16.33 -6.24 16.55
C THR A 25 -16.85 -4.86 16.13
N SER A 26 -18.00 -4.93 15.45
CA SER A 26 -18.92 -3.85 15.15
C SER A 26 -19.39 -3.16 16.43
N ASN A 27 -18.53 -2.31 16.98
CA ASN A 27 -18.83 -1.49 18.15
C ASN A 27 -18.86 -0.02 17.71
N GLY A 28 -20.06 0.51 17.44
CA GLY A 28 -20.38 1.95 17.45
C GLY A 28 -19.55 2.90 16.57
N ARG A 29 -18.79 2.41 15.58
CA ARG A 29 -17.93 3.24 14.73
C ARG A 29 -18.66 3.52 13.40
N GLY A 30 -18.70 4.80 13.00
CA GLY A 30 -19.33 5.24 11.76
C GLY A 30 -18.71 4.62 10.50
N THR A 31 -19.25 4.97 9.33
CA THR A 31 -18.77 4.45 8.04
C THR A 31 -17.35 4.89 7.74
N THR A 32 -16.45 3.94 7.49
CA THR A 32 -15.09 4.21 7.01
C THR A 32 -14.99 3.82 5.54
N THR A 33 -14.81 4.80 4.66
CA THR A 33 -14.59 4.56 3.23
C THR A 33 -13.10 4.43 2.96
N ILE A 34 -12.71 3.31 2.36
CA ILE A 34 -11.32 3.05 1.94
C ILE A 34 -11.22 3.35 0.45
N VAL A 35 -10.18 4.10 0.06
CA VAL A 35 -9.93 4.42 -1.35
C VAL A 35 -9.42 3.19 -2.09
N ASP A 36 -9.85 2.99 -3.33
CA ASP A 36 -9.50 1.85 -4.17
C ASP A 36 -8.00 1.61 -4.30
N SER A 37 -7.19 2.68 -4.29
CA SER A 37 -5.72 2.59 -4.32
C SER A 37 -5.14 1.86 -3.11
N VAL A 38 -5.76 2.01 -1.93
CA VAL A 38 -5.38 1.30 -0.71
C VAL A 38 -5.79 -0.16 -0.80
N VAL A 39 -6.99 -0.43 -1.33
CA VAL A 39 -7.48 -1.79 -1.56
C VAL A 39 -6.56 -2.54 -2.52
N ALA A 40 -6.22 -1.93 -3.65
CA ALA A 40 -5.31 -2.51 -4.64
C ALA A 40 -3.93 -2.80 -4.05
N ARG A 41 -3.39 -1.87 -3.23
CA ARG A 41 -2.10 -2.06 -2.58
C ARG A 41 -2.08 -3.23 -1.60
N VAL A 42 -3.09 -3.32 -0.74
CA VAL A 42 -3.19 -4.42 0.24
C VAL A 42 -3.41 -5.75 -0.48
N ALA A 43 -4.29 -5.77 -1.49
CA ALA A 43 -4.54 -6.95 -2.30
C ALA A 43 -3.27 -7.45 -2.99
N GLY A 44 -2.42 -6.56 -3.49
CA GLY A 44 -1.20 -6.95 -4.19
C GLY A 44 -0.02 -7.35 -3.30
N ILE A 45 -0.03 -6.96 -2.03
CA ILE A 45 0.83 -7.56 -1.01
C ILE A 45 0.34 -8.97 -0.72
N ALA A 46 -0.93 -9.11 -0.34
CA ALA A 46 -1.53 -10.38 0.05
C ALA A 46 -1.45 -11.44 -1.06
N ALA A 47 -1.70 -11.06 -2.31
CA ALA A 47 -1.64 -11.97 -3.43
C ALA A 47 -0.23 -12.56 -3.65
N ARG A 48 0.84 -11.79 -3.40
CA ARG A 48 2.24 -12.26 -3.53
C ARG A 48 2.69 -13.19 -2.39
N GLU A 49 1.97 -13.21 -1.27
CA GLU A 49 2.24 -14.14 -0.18
C GLU A 49 1.70 -15.56 -0.47
N ALA A 50 0.75 -15.68 -1.42
CA ALA A 50 0.23 -16.97 -1.83
C ALA A 50 1.27 -17.78 -2.61
N ARG A 51 1.42 -19.06 -2.26
CA ARG A 51 2.36 -19.97 -2.95
C ARG A 51 2.02 -20.07 -4.44
N GLY A 52 3.03 -19.91 -5.29
CA GLY A 52 2.90 -19.99 -6.74
C GLY A 52 2.60 -18.66 -7.43
N VAL A 53 2.38 -17.56 -6.69
CA VAL A 53 2.25 -16.22 -7.26
C VAL A 53 3.62 -15.58 -7.41
N TYR A 54 4.12 -15.50 -8.64
CA TYR A 54 5.37 -14.81 -8.95
C TYR A 54 5.16 -13.33 -9.26
N ASP A 55 4.08 -13.01 -9.98
CA ASP A 55 3.81 -11.63 -10.40
C ASP A 55 2.33 -11.39 -10.72
N LEU A 56 1.92 -10.13 -10.64
CA LEU A 56 0.54 -9.68 -10.87
C LEU A 56 0.46 -8.77 -12.10
N GLY A 57 -0.68 -8.80 -12.81
CA GLY A 57 -0.89 -8.05 -14.06
C GLY A 57 -0.62 -8.85 -15.34
N GLY A 58 -0.90 -8.23 -16.50
CA GLY A 58 -0.70 -8.81 -17.84
C GLY A 58 0.76 -8.78 -18.34
N GLY A 59 1.02 -9.35 -19.51
CA GLY A 59 2.38 -9.60 -20.02
C GLY A 59 3.33 -8.39 -20.00
N ALA A 60 2.89 -7.22 -20.48
CA ALA A 60 3.69 -6.00 -20.46
C ALA A 60 3.86 -5.43 -19.03
N ALA A 61 2.82 -5.51 -18.19
CA ALA A 61 2.88 -5.05 -16.80
C ALA A 61 3.89 -5.84 -15.97
N ARG A 62 4.01 -7.16 -16.22
CA ARG A 62 5.01 -8.02 -15.59
C ARG A 62 6.43 -7.68 -16.03
N ALA A 63 6.66 -7.44 -17.32
CA ALA A 63 7.99 -7.06 -17.82
C ALA A 63 8.49 -5.74 -17.22
N ILE A 64 7.63 -4.72 -17.17
CA ILE A 64 7.96 -3.43 -16.53
C ILE A 64 8.07 -3.61 -15.00
N GLY A 65 7.25 -4.49 -14.41
CA GLY A 65 7.36 -4.90 -13.00
C GLY A 65 8.72 -5.50 -12.66
N ALA A 66 9.25 -6.41 -13.49
CA ALA A 66 10.55 -7.04 -13.28
C ALA A 66 11.72 -6.05 -13.31
N ILE A 67 11.67 -5.07 -14.22
CA ILE A 67 12.67 -3.99 -14.28
C ILE A 67 12.58 -3.11 -13.04
N ARG A 68 11.37 -2.73 -12.63
CA ARG A 68 11.14 -1.95 -11.42
C ARG A 68 11.59 -2.68 -10.15
N ASN A 69 11.34 -3.99 -10.08
CA ASN A 69 11.80 -4.83 -8.97
C ASN A 69 13.33 -4.86 -8.88
N ALA A 70 14.04 -4.96 -10.02
CA ALA A 70 15.50 -4.87 -10.05
C ALA A 70 16.03 -3.50 -9.55
N LEU A 71 15.23 -2.44 -9.71
CA LEU A 71 15.52 -1.09 -9.23
C LEU A 71 14.97 -0.79 -7.83
N ASN A 72 14.48 -1.81 -7.09
CA ASN A 72 13.79 -1.67 -5.80
C ASN A 72 12.59 -0.71 -5.80
N ALA A 73 11.99 -0.45 -6.96
CA ALA A 73 10.83 0.42 -7.16
C ALA A 73 9.53 -0.38 -7.23
N ASN A 74 9.28 -1.25 -6.24
CA ASN A 74 8.12 -2.16 -6.24
C ASN A 74 6.80 -1.41 -6.01
N ASP A 75 5.96 -1.36 -7.03
CA ASP A 75 4.59 -0.89 -6.92
C ASP A 75 3.68 -2.06 -6.52
N GLN A 76 3.20 -2.02 -5.28
CA GLN A 76 2.41 -3.10 -4.69
C GLN A 76 0.98 -3.17 -5.25
N GLY A 77 0.49 -2.14 -5.95
CA GLY A 77 -0.85 -2.13 -6.56
C GLY A 77 -0.86 -2.56 -8.04
N GLN A 78 0.30 -2.83 -8.63
CA GLN A 78 0.41 -3.11 -10.06
C GLN A 78 -0.36 -4.38 -10.49
N GLY A 79 -1.16 -4.26 -11.55
CA GLY A 79 -1.87 -5.39 -12.15
C GLY A 79 -3.18 -5.79 -11.43
N ILE A 80 -3.74 -4.90 -10.61
CA ILE A 80 -4.97 -5.13 -9.84
C ILE A 80 -6.01 -4.08 -10.26
N SER A 81 -7.23 -4.54 -10.51
CA SER A 81 -8.39 -3.70 -10.79
C SER A 81 -9.38 -3.85 -9.63
N VAL A 82 -9.91 -2.71 -9.17
CA VAL A 82 -10.91 -2.64 -8.09
C VAL A 82 -12.16 -2.00 -8.68
N GLU A 83 -13.31 -2.57 -8.38
CA GLU A 83 -14.65 -2.09 -8.75
C GLU A 83 -15.53 -2.12 -7.49
N VAL A 84 -16.41 -1.13 -7.31
CA VAL A 84 -17.30 -0.96 -6.15
C VAL A 84 -18.74 -0.70 -6.55
#